data_AF-A0A1S6PZN7-F1
#
_entry.id   AF-A0A1S6PZN7-F1
#
_cell.length_a   1.000
_cell.length_b   1.000
_cell.length_c   1.000
_cell.angle_alpha   90.00
_cell.angle_beta   90.00
_cell.angle_gamma   90.00
#
_symmetry.space_group_name_H-M   'P 1'
#
loop_
_entity.id
_entity.type
_entity.pdbx_description
1 polymer ?
#
loop_
_entity_poly.entity_id
_entity_poly.type
_entity_poly.pdbx_seq_one_letter_code
_entity_poly.pdbx_strand_id
1 'polypeptide(L)'
;TQKTVDGPSGKLWRDGSGAQQNIIPASTGAAKAVGKVIPALNGKLTGMAFRVPVANVSVVDLTVRLAKPASYDTIKQKVKEAALGPLKGILDYTEEQVVSS
;
A
#
# COMPACT_ATOMS: atom_id res chain seq x y z
N THR A 1 -5.38 -3.28 -16.22
CA THR A 1 -4.01 -3.84 -16.26
C THR A 1 -3.23 -3.07 -17.29
N GLN A 2 -1.92 -2.90 -17.06
CA GLN A 2 -1.10 -1.92 -17.79
C GLN A 2 -0.71 -2.39 -19.21
N LYS A 3 -0.21 -1.47 -20.02
CA LYS A 3 0.23 -1.67 -21.41
C LYS A 3 1.72 -1.35 -21.57
N THR A 4 2.39 -1.97 -22.55
CA THR A 4 3.80 -1.70 -22.87
C THR A 4 4.00 -0.32 -23.51
N VAL A 5 3.05 0.09 -24.33
CA VAL A 5 2.93 1.40 -24.99
C VAL A 5 1.51 1.92 -24.83
N ASP A 6 1.27 3.19 -25.16
CA ASP A 6 -0.06 3.78 -25.11
C ASP A 6 -1.07 2.98 -25.96
N GLY A 7 -2.21 2.64 -25.37
CA GLY A 7 -3.24 1.87 -26.04
C GLY A 7 -4.58 1.85 -25.30
N PRO A 8 -5.61 1.24 -25.91
CA PRO A 8 -6.95 1.23 -25.33
C PRO A 8 -7.01 0.53 -23.97
N SER A 9 -7.73 1.14 -23.02
CA SER A 9 -8.08 0.54 -21.73
C SER A 9 -9.58 0.62 -21.50
N GLY A 10 -10.25 -0.54 -21.48
CA GLY A 10 -11.71 -0.63 -21.48
C GLY A 10 -12.41 -0.24 -20.18
N LYS A 11 -11.67 0.06 -19.09
CA LYS A 11 -12.27 0.47 -17.80
C LYS A 11 -11.72 1.79 -17.27
N LEU A 12 -10.40 1.99 -17.35
CA LEU A 12 -9.72 3.15 -16.77
C LEU A 12 -8.77 3.72 -17.79
N TRP A 13 -9.01 4.95 -18.25
CA TRP A 13 -8.24 5.54 -19.35
C TRP A 13 -6.73 5.62 -19.05
N ARG A 14 -6.38 5.99 -17.82
CA ARG A 14 -4.97 6.11 -17.38
C ARG A 14 -4.20 4.79 -17.43
N ASP A 15 -4.87 3.65 -17.29
CA ASP A 15 -4.24 2.32 -17.40
C ASP A 15 -3.78 2.00 -18.83
N GLY A 16 -4.23 2.78 -19.81
CA GLY A 16 -3.84 2.66 -21.22
C GLY A 16 -2.46 3.23 -21.53
N SER A 17 -1.92 4.11 -20.68
CA SER A 17 -0.60 4.71 -20.88
C SER A 17 0.52 3.67 -20.73
N GLY A 18 1.64 3.87 -21.45
CA GLY A 18 2.83 3.04 -21.36
C GLY A 18 3.35 2.90 -19.93
N ALA A 19 3.41 1.67 -19.42
CA ALA A 19 3.65 1.36 -18.01
C ALA A 19 5.04 1.74 -17.52
N GLN A 20 6.05 1.56 -18.36
CA GLN A 20 7.46 1.71 -17.99
C GLN A 20 7.95 3.16 -18.16
N GLN A 21 7.08 4.06 -18.63
CA GLN A 21 7.40 5.45 -18.94
C GLN A 21 6.62 6.44 -18.06
N ASN A 22 5.61 5.98 -17.31
CA ASN A 22 4.66 6.84 -16.63
C ASN A 22 4.49 6.49 -15.16
N ILE A 23 4.21 7.52 -14.36
CA ILE A 23 3.57 7.38 -13.05
C ILE A 23 2.07 7.48 -13.28
N ILE A 24 1.33 6.39 -13.03
CA ILE A 24 -0.09 6.27 -13.38
C ILE A 24 -0.93 6.24 -12.10
N PRO A 25 -1.63 7.33 -11.75
CA PRO A 25 -2.53 7.33 -10.60
C PRO A 25 -3.78 6.48 -10.89
N ALA A 26 -4.16 5.64 -9.94
CA ALA A 26 -5.29 4.73 -10.02
C ALA A 26 -6.10 4.72 -8.72
N SER A 27 -7.43 4.63 -8.84
CA SER A 27 -8.29 4.35 -7.70
C SER A 27 -8.18 2.87 -7.29
N THR A 28 -8.34 2.58 -6.00
CA THR A 28 -8.33 1.21 -5.48
C THR A 28 -9.36 1.02 -4.38
N GLY A 29 -9.94 -0.18 -4.32
CA GLY A 29 -10.83 -0.59 -3.23
C GLY A 29 -10.10 -1.22 -2.04
N ALA A 30 -8.77 -1.43 -2.12
CA ALA A 30 -8.01 -2.19 -1.13
C ALA A 30 -8.14 -1.63 0.29
N ALA A 31 -7.93 -0.32 0.48
CA ALA A 31 -8.06 0.31 1.79
C ALA A 31 -9.49 0.24 2.34
N LYS A 32 -10.52 0.34 1.47
CA LYS A 32 -11.92 0.15 1.87
C LYS A 32 -12.21 -1.30 2.27
N ALA A 33 -11.56 -2.27 1.62
CA ALA A 33 -11.72 -3.68 1.92
C ALA A 33 -11.16 -4.06 3.31
N VAL A 34 -10.17 -3.32 3.83
CA VAL A 34 -9.70 -3.47 5.22
C VAL A 34 -10.87 -3.33 6.20
N GLY A 35 -11.80 -2.39 5.96
CA GLY A 35 -12.99 -2.20 6.77
C GLY A 35 -13.96 -3.39 6.76
N LYS A 36 -13.91 -4.25 5.74
CA LYS A 36 -14.71 -5.48 5.68
C LYS A 36 -14.09 -6.61 6.51
N VAL A 37 -12.76 -6.68 6.55
CA VAL A 37 -12.01 -7.71 7.29
C VAL A 37 -11.84 -7.33 8.76
N ILE A 38 -11.71 -6.03 9.04
CA ILE A 38 -11.60 -5.45 10.38
C ILE A 38 -12.78 -4.49 10.56
N PRO A 39 -13.95 -4.97 11.05
CA PRO A 39 -15.18 -4.17 11.10
C PRO A 39 -15.05 -2.86 11.86
N ALA A 40 -14.19 -2.79 12.89
CA ALA A 40 -13.92 -1.57 13.65
C ALA A 40 -13.30 -0.43 12.81
N LEU A 41 -12.74 -0.76 11.63
CA LEU A 41 -12.16 0.17 10.67
C LEU A 41 -13.09 0.49 9.50
N ASN A 42 -14.31 -0.06 9.48
CA ASN A 42 -15.26 0.19 8.40
C ASN A 42 -15.58 1.68 8.26
N GLY A 43 -15.48 2.19 7.03
CA GLY A 43 -15.68 3.61 6.72
C GLY A 43 -14.55 4.56 7.17
N LYS A 44 -13.50 4.07 7.85
CA LYS A 44 -12.40 4.92 8.37
C LYS A 44 -11.18 4.98 7.46
N LEU A 45 -11.03 4.02 6.55
CA LEU A 45 -9.89 3.91 5.64
C LEU A 45 -10.34 3.98 4.18
N THR A 46 -9.59 4.72 3.38
CA THR A 46 -9.69 4.80 1.93
C THR A 46 -8.29 5.08 1.37
N GLY A 47 -8.11 4.97 0.05
CA GLY A 47 -6.81 5.24 -0.54
C GLY A 47 -6.84 5.26 -2.06
N MET A 48 -5.67 5.53 -2.63
CA MET A 48 -5.37 5.45 -4.06
C MET A 48 -4.05 4.71 -4.24
N ALA A 49 -3.67 4.43 -5.49
CA ALA A 49 -2.40 3.84 -5.82
C ALA A 49 -1.72 4.66 -6.93
N PHE A 50 -0.39 4.68 -6.90
CA PHE A 50 0.43 5.10 -8.03
C PHE A 50 1.10 3.85 -8.59
N ARG A 51 0.87 3.56 -9.87
CA ARG A 51 1.65 2.56 -10.58
C ARG A 51 2.88 3.24 -11.15
N VAL A 52 4.05 2.73 -10.81
CA VAL A 52 5.35 3.30 -11.18
C VAL A 52 6.14 2.31 -12.06
N PRO A 53 7.16 2.77 -12.82
CA PRO A 53 7.99 1.94 -13.69
C PRO A 53 8.91 0.93 -12.96
N VAL A 54 8.32 -0.02 -12.23
CA VAL A 54 9.04 -1.13 -11.58
C VAL A 54 8.28 -2.41 -11.88
N ALA A 55 8.99 -3.46 -12.31
CA ALA A 55 8.39 -4.71 -12.78
C ALA A 55 7.69 -5.51 -11.66
N ASN A 56 8.20 -5.40 -10.43
CA ASN A 56 7.66 -6.08 -9.26
C ASN A 56 7.99 -5.30 -7.98
N VAL A 57 7.37 -5.71 -6.86
CA VAL A 57 7.43 -5.05 -5.55
C VAL A 57 6.62 -3.75 -5.52
N SER A 58 6.03 -3.47 -4.37
CA SER A 58 5.17 -2.31 -4.13
C SER A 58 5.30 -1.90 -2.68
N VAL A 59 4.87 -0.67 -2.37
CA VAL A 59 4.91 -0.12 -1.01
C VAL A 59 3.55 0.45 -0.64
N VAL A 60 3.17 0.29 0.63
CA VAL A 60 2.03 0.98 1.23
C VAL A 60 2.54 2.18 2.00
N ASP A 61 2.10 3.37 1.60
CA ASP A 61 2.24 4.59 2.40
C ASP A 61 0.94 4.84 3.16
N LEU A 62 0.99 4.68 4.49
CA LEU A 62 -0.18 4.79 5.37
C LEU A 62 -0.05 6.01 6.28
N THR A 63 -0.83 7.05 5.96
CA THR A 63 -1.04 8.18 6.86
C THR A 63 -2.34 7.99 7.64
N VAL A 64 -2.26 7.94 8.96
CA VAL A 64 -3.43 7.77 9.85
C VAL A 64 -3.33 8.65 11.09
N ARG A 65 -4.49 9.04 11.63
CA ARG A 65 -4.59 9.68 12.95
C ARG A 65 -4.97 8.64 14.00
N LEU A 66 -4.10 8.45 14.98
CA LEU A 66 -4.34 7.53 16.09
C LEU A 66 -5.35 8.12 17.09
N ALA A 67 -6.15 7.26 17.70
CA ALA A 67 -7.08 7.66 18.76
C ALA A 67 -6.34 8.06 20.05
N LYS A 68 -5.22 7.38 20.35
CA LYS A 68 -4.29 7.74 21.41
C LYS A 68 -2.98 8.19 20.76
N PRO A 69 -2.43 9.37 21.10
CA PRO A 69 -1.13 9.78 20.61
C PRO A 69 -0.05 8.76 20.94
N ALA A 70 0.91 8.59 20.04
CA ALA A 70 2.06 7.72 20.24
C ALA A 70 3.30 8.36 19.58
N SER A 71 4.47 8.14 20.17
CA SER A 71 5.73 8.47 19.52
C SER A 71 6.05 7.46 18.41
N TYR A 72 6.95 7.84 17.50
CA TYR A 72 7.42 6.96 16.44
C TYR A 72 8.06 5.68 16.99
N ASP A 73 8.85 5.79 18.06
CA ASP A 73 9.49 4.63 18.68
C ASP A 73 8.47 3.64 19.28
N THR A 74 7.40 4.15 19.91
CA THR A 74 6.32 3.29 20.41
C THR A 74 5.60 2.56 19.27
N ILE A 75 5.38 3.23 18.12
CA ILE A 75 4.78 2.60 16.94
C ILE A 75 5.70 1.50 16.39
N LYS A 76 6.98 1.82 16.17
CA LYS A 76 7.99 0.84 15.71
C LYS A 76 8.04 -0.39 16.61
N GLN A 77 8.09 -0.18 17.93
CA GLN A 77 8.12 -1.26 18.90
C GLN A 77 6.89 -2.16 18.78
N LYS A 78 5.68 -1.58 18.66
CA LYS A 78 4.43 -2.36 18.52
C LYS A 78 4.38 -3.15 17.21
N VAL A 79 4.89 -2.59 16.11
CA VAL A 79 4.98 -3.30 14.82
C VAL A 79 5.97 -4.46 14.94
N LYS A 80 7.14 -4.24 15.54
CA LYS A 80 8.15 -5.28 15.76
C LYS A 80 7.65 -6.41 16.67
N GLU A 81 6.97 -6.08 17.77
CA GLU A 81 6.33 -7.05 18.67
C GLU A 81 5.29 -7.90 17.93
N ALA A 82 4.46 -7.29 17.08
CA ALA A 82 3.45 -8.00 16.30
C ALA A 82 4.09 -8.93 15.24
N ALA A 83 5.11 -8.44 14.53
CA ALA A 83 5.87 -9.19 13.53
C ALA A 83 6.57 -10.42 14.11
N LEU A 84 7.18 -10.29 15.30
CA LEU A 84 7.86 -11.40 15.96
C LEU A 84 6.91 -12.34 16.73
N GLY A 85 5.68 -11.91 16.98
CA GLY A 85 4.68 -12.66 17.74
C GLY A 85 3.53 -13.16 16.86
N PRO A 86 2.30 -12.65 17.05
CA PRO A 86 1.09 -13.22 16.45
C PRO A 86 1.04 -13.14 14.92
N LEU A 87 1.82 -12.25 14.29
CA LEU A 87 1.86 -12.07 12.84
C LEU A 87 3.13 -12.63 12.19
N LYS A 88 3.88 -13.47 12.92
CA LYS A 88 5.10 -14.09 12.40
C LYS A 88 4.83 -14.87 11.12
N GLY A 89 5.61 -14.59 10.08
CA GLY A 89 5.45 -15.17 8.74
C GLY A 89 4.41 -14.47 7.85
N ILE A 90 3.75 -13.42 8.35
CA ILE A 90 2.82 -12.57 7.59
C ILE A 90 3.31 -11.12 7.56
N LEU A 91 3.81 -10.62 8.69
CA LEU A 91 4.37 -9.28 8.86
C LEU A 91 5.84 -9.38 9.28
N ASP A 92 6.71 -8.68 8.55
CA ASP A 92 8.12 -8.50 8.90
C ASP A 92 8.42 -7.04 9.27
N TYR A 93 9.56 -6.83 9.93
CA TYR A 93 10.05 -5.53 10.37
C TYR A 93 11.54 -5.40 10.07
N THR A 94 11.96 -4.27 9.51
CA THR A 94 13.37 -3.96 9.22
C THR A 94 13.71 -2.52 9.58
N GLU A 95 14.97 -2.28 9.97
CA GLU A 95 15.56 -0.94 10.18
C GLU A 95 16.73 -0.69 9.20
N GLU A 96 16.95 -1.62 8.28
CA GLU A 96 17.97 -1.50 7.25
C GLU A 96 17.53 -0.53 6.14
N GLN A 97 18.50 0.03 5.43
CA GLN A 97 18.24 0.91 4.28
C GLN A 97 17.91 0.09 3.03
N VAL A 98 16.77 -0.60 3.05
CA VAL A 98 16.32 -1.46 1.94
C VAL A 98 15.78 -0.65 0.77
N VAL A 99 15.86 -1.25 -0.42
CA VAL A 99 15.18 -0.78 -1.64
C VAL A 99 14.26 -1.87 -2.17
N SER A 100 13.59 -1.65 -3.29
CA SER A 100 12.62 -2.62 -3.84
C SER A 100 13.22 -3.92 -4.36
N SER A 101 14.54 -4.02 -4.51
CA SER A 101 15.27 -5.17 -5.06
C SER A 101 16.03 -5.95 -3.98
#